data_AF-W6NEE9-F1
#
_entry.id   AF-W6NEE9-F1
#
_cell.length_a   1.000
_cell.length_b   1.000
_cell.length_c   1.000
_cell.angle_alpha   90.00
_cell.angle_beta   90.00
_cell.angle_gamma   90.00
#
_symmetry.space_group_name_H-M   'P 1'
#
loop_
_entity.id
_entity.type
_entity.pdbx_description
1 polymer ?
#
loop_
_entity_poly.entity_id
_entity_poly.type
_entity_poly.pdbx_seq_one_letter_code
_entity_poly.pdbx_strand_id
1 'polypeptide(L)'
;MWGKLLLALTIVYCTLADDLQQCLQCVQQKQKWCPETSTCGDTTSNCKVPITLALNCPRLPDPAYAYNETFARYYITPLVAGVFPSNPVKCLKSSLPYVSFYKTIDVKCATEIPDVNCHGYTAWDPVEKAIIIAFRGTDGSFQMTDEIMSFFLHRVPFFDNGHLFKYFHDAFFFLWNGGLEQQVRTLKYQYPNYKFYVTGHSLGASIASICASYLVKFNLTTPENLRLVTFGQPRTGDYDFAAWHEATFPYAYRIVHHRDPVPHIPPMIGADQVFHHRFEVWYNNDMAVGQPYTVCKESDGDYCSNTVISTEGSDHDSYYNRDLGRWASQGCPP
;
A
#
# COMPACT_ATOMS: atom_id res chain seq x y z
N MET A 1 -15.01 30.82 14.20
CA MET A 1 -15.08 29.63 13.31
C MET A 1 -14.06 28.56 13.70
N TRP A 2 -12.79 28.91 13.89
CA TRP A 2 -11.71 27.99 14.27
C TRP A 2 -11.95 27.16 15.55
N GLY A 3 -12.48 27.76 16.63
CA GLY A 3 -12.74 27.05 17.88
C GLY A 3 -13.83 25.97 17.80
N LYS A 4 -14.80 26.09 16.88
CA LYS A 4 -15.84 25.06 16.66
C LYS A 4 -15.32 23.88 15.85
N LEU A 5 -14.40 24.15 14.90
CA LEU A 5 -13.78 23.12 14.07
C LEU A 5 -12.80 22.27 14.90
N LEU A 6 -11.98 22.91 15.74
CA LEU A 6 -11.08 22.19 16.65
C LEU A 6 -11.87 21.29 17.61
N LEU A 7 -12.92 21.83 18.24
CA LEU A 7 -13.75 21.06 19.18
C LEU A 7 -14.44 19.87 18.49
N ALA A 8 -14.94 20.03 17.27
CA ALA A 8 -15.53 18.95 16.49
C ALA A 8 -14.51 17.86 16.13
N LEU A 9 -13.30 18.25 15.72
CA LEU A 9 -12.20 17.32 15.47
C LEU A 9 -11.83 16.56 16.75
N THR A 10 -11.65 17.24 17.88
CA THR A 10 -11.32 16.61 19.16
C THR A 10 -12.39 15.63 19.62
N ILE A 11 -13.68 15.97 19.47
CA ILE A 11 -14.79 15.08 19.82
C ILE A 11 -14.76 13.81 18.94
N VAL A 12 -14.57 13.95 17.61
CA VAL A 12 -14.50 12.80 16.69
C VAL A 12 -13.32 11.87 17.03
N TYR A 13 -12.15 12.43 17.36
CA TYR A 13 -11.00 11.61 17.78
C TYR A 13 -11.25 10.92 19.13
N CYS A 14 -11.90 11.58 20.11
CA CYS A 14 -12.26 10.96 21.38
C CYS A 14 -13.26 9.81 21.21
N THR A 15 -14.36 10.03 20.47
CA THR A 15 -15.37 8.98 20.26
C THR A 15 -14.81 7.77 19.52
N LEU A 16 -13.89 7.98 18.56
CA LEU A 16 -13.26 6.88 17.83
C LEU A 16 -12.17 6.15 18.62
N ALA A 17 -11.47 6.85 19.52
CA ALA A 17 -10.58 6.20 20.48
C ALA A 17 -11.36 5.29 21.43
N ASP A 18 -12.53 5.74 21.87
CA ASP A 18 -13.45 4.93 22.68
C ASP A 18 -13.99 3.72 21.88
N ASP A 19 -14.39 3.89 20.61
CA ASP A 19 -14.84 2.80 19.73
C ASP A 19 -13.73 1.75 19.51
N LEU A 20 -12.48 2.17 19.28
CA LEU A 20 -11.35 1.26 19.11
C LEU A 20 -11.16 0.39 20.36
N GLN A 21 -11.12 1.02 21.54
CA GLN A 21 -10.89 0.29 22.78
C GLN A 21 -12.03 -0.69 23.10
N GLN A 22 -13.29 -0.28 22.88
CA GLN A 22 -14.45 -1.12 23.08
C GLN A 22 -14.49 -2.30 22.08
N CYS A 23 -14.18 -2.04 20.81
CA CYS A 23 -14.07 -3.10 19.80
C CYS A 23 -13.00 -4.13 20.17
N LEU A 24 -11.81 -3.68 20.57
CA LEU A 24 -10.71 -4.58 20.97
C LEU A 24 -11.11 -5.46 22.15
N GLN A 25 -11.74 -4.87 23.18
CA GLN A 25 -12.25 -5.63 24.33
C GLN A 25 -13.33 -6.63 23.92
N CYS A 26 -14.25 -6.23 23.05
CA CYS A 26 -15.33 -7.08 22.54
C CYS A 26 -14.79 -8.32 21.82
N VAL A 27 -13.87 -8.11 20.87
CA VAL A 27 -13.27 -9.18 20.07
C VAL A 27 -12.38 -10.09 20.93
N GLN A 28 -11.66 -9.55 21.91
CA GLN A 28 -10.89 -10.37 22.88
C GLN A 28 -11.79 -11.33 23.67
N GLN A 29 -13.03 -10.93 23.96
CA GLN A 29 -14.03 -11.79 24.59
C GLN A 29 -14.71 -12.75 23.61
N LYS A 30 -14.21 -12.85 22.36
CA LYS A 30 -14.78 -13.65 21.27
C LYS A 30 -16.22 -13.25 20.93
N GLN A 31 -16.59 -12.00 21.19
CA GLN A 31 -17.86 -11.42 20.78
C GLN A 31 -17.70 -10.67 19.46
N LYS A 32 -18.84 -10.30 18.86
CA LYS A 32 -18.91 -9.54 17.61
C LYS A 32 -19.11 -8.07 17.92
N TRP A 33 -18.23 -7.20 17.43
CA TRP A 33 -18.40 -5.76 17.53
C TRP A 33 -19.18 -5.23 16.34
N CYS A 34 -20.13 -4.33 16.60
CA CYS A 34 -20.90 -3.70 15.55
C CYS A 34 -20.46 -2.26 15.31
N PRO A 35 -19.84 -1.94 14.15
CA PRO A 35 -19.38 -0.58 13.88
C PRO A 35 -20.52 0.42 13.61
N GLU A 36 -21.70 -0.04 13.16
CA GLU A 36 -22.83 0.87 12.87
C GLU A 36 -23.59 1.33 14.13
N THR A 37 -23.62 0.48 15.16
CA THR A 37 -24.32 0.77 16.43
C THR A 37 -23.36 1.06 17.59
N SER A 38 -22.05 0.87 17.38
CA SER A 38 -21.00 0.97 18.40
C SER A 38 -21.29 0.11 19.64
N THR A 39 -21.71 -1.14 19.42
CA THR A 39 -22.08 -2.08 20.49
C THR A 39 -21.41 -3.44 20.33
N CYS A 40 -21.19 -4.10 21.46
CA CYS A 40 -20.64 -5.45 21.52
C CYS A 40 -21.74 -6.50 21.68
N GLY A 41 -21.67 -7.59 20.92
CA GLY A 41 -22.65 -8.68 20.96
C GLY A 41 -23.97 -8.39 20.26
N ASP A 42 -24.05 -7.28 19.51
CA ASP A 42 -25.24 -6.91 18.75
C ASP A 42 -25.43 -7.86 17.55
N THR A 43 -26.50 -8.65 17.60
CA THR A 43 -26.92 -9.55 16.52
C THR A 43 -28.19 -9.07 15.83
N THR A 44 -28.57 -7.81 16.00
CA THR A 44 -29.77 -7.25 15.37
C THR A 44 -29.55 -7.02 13.87
N SER A 45 -30.64 -6.80 13.12
CA SER A 45 -30.58 -6.45 11.70
C SER A 45 -29.85 -5.14 11.40
N ASN A 46 -29.54 -4.34 12.43
CA ASN A 46 -28.84 -3.07 12.28
C ASN A 46 -27.33 -3.26 12.12
N CYS A 47 -26.81 -4.43 12.48
CA CYS A 47 -25.41 -4.76 12.29
C CYS A 47 -25.17 -5.46 10.96
N LYS A 48 -24.68 -4.73 9.97
CA LYS A 48 -24.52 -5.30 8.62
C LYS A 48 -23.21 -6.08 8.52
N VAL A 49 -22.12 -5.52 9.05
CA VAL A 49 -20.78 -6.10 8.97
C VAL A 49 -20.16 -6.19 10.37
N PRO A 50 -20.40 -7.30 11.10
CA PRO A 50 -19.83 -7.47 12.43
C PRO A 50 -18.32 -7.71 12.36
N ILE A 51 -17.56 -6.99 13.17
CA ILE A 51 -16.12 -7.17 13.33
C ILE A 51 -15.84 -8.30 14.33
N THR A 52 -15.04 -9.26 13.90
CA THR A 52 -14.62 -10.44 14.68
C THR A 52 -13.10 -10.55 14.85
N LEU A 53 -12.34 -9.69 14.19
CA LEU A 53 -10.88 -9.67 14.21
C LEU A 53 -10.41 -8.32 14.75
N ALA A 54 -9.47 -8.35 15.70
CA ALA A 54 -8.93 -7.14 16.32
C ALA A 54 -8.27 -6.21 15.29
N LEU A 55 -7.66 -6.78 14.24
CA LEU A 55 -7.09 -6.06 13.11
C LEU A 55 -8.11 -5.13 12.41
N ASN A 56 -9.39 -5.50 12.40
CA ASN A 56 -10.46 -4.71 11.78
C ASN A 56 -11.15 -3.75 12.73
N CYS A 57 -10.73 -3.65 13.99
CA CYS A 57 -11.29 -2.63 14.87
C CYS A 57 -11.04 -1.21 14.34
N PRO A 58 -12.02 -0.29 14.41
CA PRO A 58 -11.95 0.98 13.71
C PRO A 58 -10.80 1.85 14.22
N ARG A 59 -9.94 2.33 13.34
CA ARG A 59 -8.84 3.23 13.68
C ARG A 59 -8.70 4.35 12.65
N LEU A 60 -8.32 5.54 13.11
CA LEU A 60 -7.88 6.63 12.23
C LEU A 60 -6.36 6.74 12.23
N PRO A 61 -5.75 7.27 11.15
CA PRO A 61 -4.34 7.62 11.18
C PRO A 61 -4.07 8.67 12.26
N ASP A 62 -2.89 8.62 12.84
CA ASP A 62 -2.39 9.70 13.70
C ASP A 62 -2.43 11.02 12.90
N PRO A 63 -2.99 12.12 13.43
CA PRO A 63 -3.01 13.42 12.76
C PRO A 63 -1.64 13.88 12.23
N ALA A 64 -0.53 13.54 12.92
CA ALA A 64 0.82 13.87 12.49
C ALA A 64 1.26 13.14 11.21
N TYR A 65 0.60 12.02 10.91
CA TYR A 65 0.84 11.17 9.75
C TYR A 65 -0.41 11.01 8.88
N ALA A 66 -1.33 11.96 8.95
CA ALA A 66 -2.57 11.96 8.18
C ALA A 66 -2.28 11.87 6.67
N TYR A 67 -3.19 11.19 5.95
CA TYR A 67 -3.10 11.05 4.51
C TYR A 67 -3.07 12.42 3.84
N ASN A 68 -2.07 12.63 2.98
CA ASN A 68 -1.91 13.84 2.21
C ASN A 68 -2.16 13.54 0.72
N GLU A 69 -3.37 13.87 0.24
CA GLU A 69 -3.74 13.68 -1.16
C GLU A 69 -2.83 14.44 -2.11
N THR A 70 -2.43 15.69 -1.78
CA THR A 70 -1.56 16.50 -2.66
C THR A 70 -0.22 15.79 -2.86
N PHE A 71 0.36 15.25 -1.79
CA PHE A 71 1.58 14.44 -1.86
C PHE A 71 1.36 13.16 -2.68
N ALA A 72 0.28 12.42 -2.44
CA ALA A 72 -0.02 11.21 -3.19
C ALA A 72 -0.20 11.49 -4.70
N ARG A 73 -1.05 12.46 -5.06
CA ARG A 73 -1.44 12.83 -6.43
C ARG A 73 -0.32 13.47 -7.23
N TYR A 74 0.40 14.43 -6.66
CA TYR A 74 1.36 15.23 -7.43
C TYR A 74 2.81 14.81 -7.22
N TYR A 75 3.12 14.10 -6.14
CA TYR A 75 4.48 13.64 -5.86
C TYR A 75 4.63 12.14 -6.04
N ILE A 76 3.77 11.31 -5.45
CA ILE A 76 3.90 9.84 -5.58
C ILE A 76 3.45 9.34 -6.96
N THR A 77 2.35 9.85 -7.52
CA THR A 77 1.83 9.35 -8.82
C THR A 77 2.84 9.44 -9.97
N PRO A 78 3.61 10.54 -10.16
CA PRO A 78 4.67 10.54 -11.17
C PRO A 78 5.81 9.54 -10.86
N LEU A 79 6.12 9.28 -9.58
CA LEU A 79 7.12 8.27 -9.22
C LEU A 79 6.65 6.87 -9.61
N VAL A 80 5.38 6.56 -9.35
CA VAL A 80 4.74 5.31 -9.77
C VAL A 80 4.71 5.23 -11.29
N ALA A 81 4.26 6.26 -12.00
CA ALA A 81 4.25 6.29 -13.46
C ALA A 81 5.65 6.08 -14.07
N GLY A 82 6.70 6.55 -13.39
CA GLY A 82 8.09 6.39 -13.83
C GLY A 82 8.56 4.93 -13.98
N VAL A 83 7.90 3.96 -13.34
CA VAL A 83 8.31 2.54 -13.41
C VAL A 83 7.83 1.82 -14.67
N PHE A 84 6.87 2.39 -15.42
CA PHE A 84 6.32 1.77 -16.63
C PHE A 84 7.30 1.83 -17.83
N PRO A 85 7.94 2.95 -18.16
CA PRO A 85 8.97 2.99 -19.21
C PRO A 85 10.28 2.39 -18.70
N SER A 86 11.10 1.88 -19.62
CA SER A 86 12.46 1.38 -19.29
C SER A 86 13.40 2.46 -18.73
N ASN A 87 13.08 3.74 -18.94
CA ASN A 87 13.82 4.87 -18.40
C ASN A 87 12.86 5.92 -17.81
N PRO A 88 12.89 6.16 -16.49
CA PRO A 88 11.96 7.07 -15.82
C PRO A 88 12.28 8.56 -16.05
N VAL A 89 13.48 8.89 -16.57
CA VAL A 89 14.02 10.27 -16.55
C VAL A 89 13.10 11.27 -17.23
N LYS A 90 12.45 10.91 -18.35
CA LYS A 90 11.53 11.81 -19.05
C LYS A 90 10.32 12.17 -18.18
N CYS A 91 9.70 11.16 -17.57
CA CYS A 91 8.57 11.34 -16.66
C CYS A 91 8.97 12.15 -15.42
N LEU A 92 10.08 11.77 -14.76
CA LEU A 92 10.56 12.46 -13.57
C LEU A 92 10.89 13.93 -13.85
N LYS A 93 11.60 14.25 -14.94
CA LYS A 93 11.93 15.65 -15.26
C LYS A 93 10.70 16.51 -15.57
N SER A 94 9.65 15.92 -16.14
CA SER A 94 8.43 16.64 -16.50
C SER A 94 7.62 17.03 -15.25
N SER A 95 7.41 16.09 -14.34
CA SER A 95 6.52 16.28 -13.19
C SER A 95 7.25 16.62 -11.88
N LEU A 96 8.51 16.20 -11.74
CA LEU A 96 9.30 16.27 -10.51
C LEU A 96 10.73 16.77 -10.81
N PRO A 97 10.89 18.05 -11.20
CA PRO A 97 12.14 18.56 -11.78
C PRO A 97 13.36 18.49 -10.86
N TYR A 98 13.16 18.36 -9.54
CA TYR A 98 14.25 18.23 -8.56
C TYR A 98 14.67 16.78 -8.31
N VAL A 99 13.83 15.80 -8.67
CA VAL A 99 14.15 14.38 -8.50
C VAL A 99 15.24 13.98 -9.49
N SER A 100 16.32 13.43 -8.94
CA SER A 100 17.45 12.90 -9.69
C SER A 100 17.39 11.38 -9.75
N PHE A 101 17.35 10.84 -10.95
CA PHE A 101 17.41 9.39 -11.20
C PHE A 101 18.80 8.84 -10.85
N TYR A 102 18.85 7.68 -10.18
CA TYR A 102 20.10 6.96 -9.92
C TYR A 102 20.27 5.80 -10.88
N LYS A 103 19.48 4.74 -10.74
CA LYS A 103 19.61 3.52 -11.55
C LYS A 103 18.31 2.71 -11.58
N THR A 104 18.09 1.99 -12.67
CA THR A 104 17.06 0.94 -12.77
C THR A 104 17.60 -0.41 -12.31
N ILE A 105 16.69 -1.32 -12.01
CA ILE A 105 16.96 -2.74 -11.78
C ILE A 105 15.90 -3.55 -12.52
N ASP A 106 16.37 -4.52 -13.30
CA ASP A 106 15.57 -5.40 -14.12
C ASP A 106 16.03 -6.84 -13.89
N VAL A 107 15.13 -7.70 -13.41
CA VAL A 107 15.45 -9.10 -13.11
C VAL A 107 14.30 -10.00 -13.55
N LYS A 108 14.63 -11.24 -13.91
CA LYS A 108 13.62 -12.31 -14.03
C LYS A 108 13.20 -12.70 -12.62
N CYS A 109 11.94 -12.45 -12.26
CA CYS A 109 11.46 -12.68 -10.91
C CYS A 109 10.54 -13.90 -10.75
N ALA A 110 10.39 -14.69 -11.81
CA ALA A 110 9.91 -16.05 -11.73
C ALA A 110 10.90 -16.97 -12.44
N THR A 111 11.44 -17.95 -11.73
CA THR A 111 12.28 -19.00 -12.33
C THR A 111 11.45 -20.05 -13.07
N GLU A 112 10.17 -20.16 -12.70
CA GLU A 112 9.25 -21.19 -13.18
C GLU A 112 8.37 -20.70 -14.34
N ILE A 113 8.25 -19.38 -14.52
CA ILE A 113 7.46 -18.77 -15.61
C ILE A 113 8.42 -18.03 -16.56
N PRO A 114 8.49 -18.41 -17.84
CA PRO A 114 9.18 -17.61 -18.84
C PRO A 114 8.58 -16.19 -18.89
N ASP A 115 9.43 -15.17 -19.02
CA ASP A 115 9.03 -13.78 -19.35
C ASP A 115 8.36 -12.94 -18.24
N VAL A 116 8.43 -13.34 -16.96
CA VAL A 116 8.05 -12.45 -15.84
C VAL A 116 9.27 -11.66 -15.36
N ASN A 117 9.36 -10.41 -15.81
CA ASN A 117 10.38 -9.46 -15.36
C ASN A 117 9.84 -8.54 -14.27
N CYS A 118 10.59 -8.45 -13.18
CA CYS A 118 10.39 -7.43 -12.17
C CYS A 118 11.32 -6.26 -12.46
N HIS A 119 10.75 -5.07 -12.40
CA HIS A 119 11.43 -3.82 -12.66
C HIS A 119 11.27 -2.89 -11.46
N GLY A 120 12.31 -2.10 -11.21
CA GLY A 120 12.22 -0.96 -10.31
C GLY A 120 13.31 0.06 -10.61
N TYR A 121 13.25 1.18 -9.93
CA TYR A 121 14.33 2.16 -9.97
C TYR A 121 14.53 2.83 -8.62
N THR A 122 15.71 3.42 -8.48
CA THR A 122 16.05 4.28 -7.37
C THR A 122 16.35 5.69 -7.85
N ALA A 123 15.99 6.66 -7.01
CA ALA A 123 16.20 8.08 -7.26
C ALA A 123 16.41 8.80 -5.92
N TRP A 124 16.71 10.10 -5.96
CA TRP A 124 16.72 10.94 -4.77
C TRP A 124 16.19 12.34 -5.08
N ASP A 125 15.61 12.98 -4.08
CA ASP A 125 15.14 14.36 -4.13
C ASP A 125 15.90 15.20 -3.08
N PRO A 126 16.68 16.20 -3.50
CA PRO A 126 17.41 17.07 -2.57
C PRO A 126 16.52 18.12 -1.87
N VAL A 127 15.35 18.45 -2.42
CA VAL A 127 14.40 19.40 -1.84
C VAL A 127 13.61 18.72 -0.73
N GLU A 128 13.04 17.55 -1.01
CA GLU A 128 12.33 16.74 -0.02
C GLU A 128 13.27 16.00 0.95
N LYS A 129 14.58 15.96 0.63
CA LYS A 129 15.60 15.16 1.31
C LYS A 129 15.14 13.71 1.43
N ALA A 130 14.84 13.09 0.28
CA ALA A 130 14.30 11.74 0.21
C ALA A 130 15.07 10.85 -0.77
N ILE A 131 15.31 9.61 -0.38
CA ILE A 131 15.70 8.50 -1.25
C ILE A 131 14.40 7.83 -1.70
N ILE A 132 14.27 7.60 -2.99
CA ILE A 132 13.06 7.08 -3.61
C ILE A 132 13.35 5.69 -4.16
N ILE A 133 12.43 4.76 -3.90
CA ILE A 133 12.45 3.40 -4.44
C ILE A 133 11.07 3.11 -5.00
N ALA A 134 11.00 2.81 -6.30
CA ALA A 134 9.74 2.57 -6.99
C ALA A 134 9.79 1.23 -7.73
N PHE A 135 8.68 0.49 -7.68
CA PHE A 135 8.57 -0.85 -8.27
C PHE A 135 7.41 -0.94 -9.27
N ARG A 136 7.66 -1.62 -10.39
CA ARG A 136 6.66 -1.92 -11.41
C ARG A 136 5.90 -3.20 -11.09
N GLY A 137 4.65 -3.25 -11.53
CA GLY A 137 3.91 -4.49 -11.70
C GLY A 137 4.44 -5.34 -12.88
N THR A 138 3.70 -6.40 -13.19
CA THR A 138 3.98 -7.28 -14.35
C THR A 138 3.74 -6.53 -15.66
N ASP A 139 4.55 -6.80 -16.69
CA ASP A 139 4.27 -6.32 -18.05
C ASP A 139 3.09 -7.11 -18.65
N GLY A 140 2.02 -6.41 -19.05
CA GLY A 140 0.88 -6.98 -19.76
C GLY A 140 -0.45 -6.91 -19.01
N SER A 141 -1.55 -7.20 -19.70
CA SER A 141 -2.88 -7.29 -19.09
C SER A 141 -2.88 -8.36 -18.01
N PHE A 142 -3.14 -7.98 -16.76
CA PHE A 142 -3.20 -8.91 -15.64
C PHE A 142 -4.39 -9.86 -15.82
N GLN A 143 -4.16 -11.04 -16.40
CA GLN A 143 -5.13 -12.12 -16.43
C GLN A 143 -4.85 -13.03 -15.25
N MET A 144 -5.71 -13.01 -14.24
CA MET A 144 -5.55 -13.84 -13.06
C MET A 144 -5.98 -15.29 -13.34
N THR A 145 -5.07 -16.10 -13.87
CA THR A 145 -5.33 -17.52 -14.18
C THR A 145 -5.19 -18.40 -12.93
N ASP A 146 -5.75 -19.62 -12.96
CA ASP A 146 -5.57 -20.60 -11.88
C ASP A 146 -4.10 -20.92 -11.62
N GLU A 147 -3.27 -20.91 -12.67
CA GLU A 147 -1.82 -21.08 -12.57
C GLU A 147 -1.19 -19.91 -11.81
N ILE A 148 -1.57 -18.67 -12.14
CA ILE A 148 -1.11 -17.48 -11.41
C ILE A 148 -1.59 -17.54 -9.96
N MET A 149 -2.86 -17.90 -9.71
CA MET A 149 -3.44 -18.13 -8.38
C MET A 149 -2.74 -19.24 -7.59
N SER A 150 -2.22 -20.27 -8.25
CA SER A 150 -1.53 -21.38 -7.59
C SER A 150 -0.19 -20.97 -6.96
N PHE A 151 0.48 -19.96 -7.55
CA PHE A 151 1.63 -19.36 -6.89
C PHE A 151 1.23 -18.77 -5.53
N PHE A 152 -0.01 -18.24 -5.40
CA PHE A 152 -0.62 -17.67 -4.18
C PHE A 152 -0.74 -18.60 -2.97
N LEU A 153 -0.38 -19.87 -3.10
CA LEU A 153 -0.55 -20.88 -2.05
C LEU A 153 0.62 -20.96 -1.06
N HIS A 154 1.82 -20.54 -1.44
CA HIS A 154 3.00 -20.69 -0.59
C HIS A 154 3.33 -19.44 0.22
N ARG A 155 3.68 -19.62 1.49
CA ARG A 155 4.11 -18.54 2.37
C ARG A 155 5.51 -18.81 2.92
N VAL A 156 6.21 -17.74 3.27
CA VAL A 156 7.54 -17.80 3.89
C VAL A 156 7.55 -16.98 5.18
N PRO A 157 8.24 -17.44 6.24
CA PRO A 157 8.32 -16.69 7.48
C PRO A 157 8.92 -15.30 7.27
N PHE A 158 8.30 -14.29 7.87
CA PHE A 158 8.86 -12.94 7.99
C PHE A 158 9.36 -12.73 9.41
N PHE A 159 10.59 -13.21 9.66
CA PHE A 159 11.16 -13.28 11.00
C PHE A 159 10.16 -13.94 11.98
N ASP A 160 9.92 -13.32 13.14
CA ASP A 160 8.95 -13.76 14.14
C ASP A 160 7.62 -12.98 14.04
N ASN A 161 7.32 -12.36 12.88
CA ASN A 161 6.18 -11.48 12.68
C ASN A 161 5.25 -11.97 11.56
N GLY A 162 4.94 -13.27 11.58
CA GLY A 162 4.04 -13.89 10.61
C GLY A 162 4.74 -14.35 9.35
N HIS A 163 4.00 -14.37 8.25
CA HIS A 163 4.45 -14.88 6.97
C HIS A 163 4.10 -13.94 5.83
N LEU A 164 5.04 -13.84 4.90
CA LEU A 164 4.84 -13.20 3.61
C LEU A 164 4.38 -14.22 2.59
N PHE A 165 3.62 -13.73 1.63
CA PHE A 165 3.29 -14.53 0.48
C PHE A 165 4.55 -14.72 -0.42
N LYS A 166 4.91 -15.98 -0.71
CA LYS A 166 6.24 -16.38 -1.21
C LYS A 166 6.60 -15.71 -2.52
N TYR A 167 5.66 -15.60 -3.45
CA TYR A 167 5.90 -14.97 -4.75
C TYR A 167 6.37 -13.51 -4.61
N PHE A 168 5.71 -12.71 -3.76
CA PHE A 168 6.12 -11.32 -3.54
C PHE A 168 7.45 -11.22 -2.81
N HIS A 169 7.68 -12.11 -1.83
CA HIS A 169 8.96 -12.21 -1.15
C HIS A 169 10.11 -12.51 -2.12
N ASP A 170 9.95 -13.53 -2.96
CA ASP A 170 10.99 -13.93 -3.90
C ASP A 170 11.23 -12.85 -4.94
N ALA A 171 10.17 -12.23 -5.47
CA ALA A 171 10.27 -11.11 -6.39
C ALA A 171 11.08 -9.94 -5.79
N PHE A 172 10.82 -9.61 -4.53
CA PHE A 172 11.64 -8.64 -3.80
C PHE A 172 13.11 -9.08 -3.70
N PHE A 173 13.39 -10.32 -3.32
CA PHE A 173 14.77 -10.79 -3.15
C PHE A 173 15.52 -10.94 -4.48
N PHE A 174 14.86 -11.26 -5.59
CA PHE A 174 15.46 -11.21 -6.91
C PHE A 174 15.92 -9.79 -7.24
N LEU A 175 15.09 -8.77 -6.97
CA LEU A 175 15.47 -7.36 -7.17
C LEU A 175 16.59 -6.94 -6.20
N TRP A 176 16.43 -7.28 -4.91
CA TRP A 176 17.38 -6.98 -3.84
C TRP A 176 18.78 -7.48 -4.19
N ASN A 177 18.89 -8.78 -4.48
CA ASN A 177 20.14 -9.46 -4.83
C ASN A 177 20.64 -9.08 -6.23
N GLY A 178 19.74 -8.69 -7.14
CA GLY A 178 20.07 -8.22 -8.48
C GLY A 178 20.78 -6.87 -8.53
N GLY A 179 20.87 -6.17 -7.39
CA GLY A 179 21.67 -4.96 -7.23
C GLY A 179 20.93 -3.81 -6.53
N LEU A 180 19.64 -3.96 -6.23
CA LEU A 180 18.90 -2.95 -5.48
C LEU A 180 19.53 -2.72 -4.10
N GLU A 181 20.02 -3.77 -3.41
CA GLU A 181 20.71 -3.61 -2.12
C GLU A 181 21.86 -2.61 -2.22
N GLN A 182 22.74 -2.81 -3.21
CA GLN A 182 23.89 -1.94 -3.42
C GLN A 182 23.44 -0.51 -3.73
N GLN A 183 22.38 -0.35 -4.53
CA GLN A 183 21.86 0.98 -4.86
C GLN A 183 21.34 1.71 -3.61
N VAL A 184 20.50 1.05 -2.83
CA VAL A 184 19.92 1.58 -1.58
C VAL A 184 21.01 1.96 -0.59
N ARG A 185 21.98 1.05 -0.35
CA ARG A 185 23.09 1.32 0.57
C ARG A 185 23.93 2.50 0.09
N THR A 186 24.25 2.57 -1.20
CA THR A 186 25.01 3.70 -1.78
C THR A 186 24.31 5.03 -1.53
N LEU A 187 23.02 5.13 -1.87
CA LEU A 187 22.25 6.35 -1.65
C LEU A 187 22.13 6.69 -0.16
N LYS A 188 21.94 5.70 0.71
CA LYS A 188 21.89 5.91 2.17
C LYS A 188 23.21 6.45 2.71
N TYR A 189 24.35 5.92 2.28
CA TYR A 189 25.66 6.41 2.72
C TYR A 189 25.96 7.82 2.20
N GLN A 190 25.55 8.10 0.96
CA GLN A 190 25.72 9.43 0.35
C GLN A 190 24.79 10.48 0.99
N TYR A 191 23.59 10.07 1.39
CA TYR A 191 22.56 10.94 1.96
C TYR A 191 22.03 10.39 3.30
N PRO A 192 22.86 10.38 4.37
CA PRO A 192 22.53 9.71 5.63
C PRO A 192 21.31 10.28 6.35
N ASN A 193 20.98 11.55 6.10
CA ASN A 193 19.86 12.25 6.73
C ASN A 193 18.59 12.29 5.86
N TYR A 194 18.58 11.58 4.74
CA TYR A 194 17.40 11.55 3.87
C TYR A 194 16.39 10.51 4.35
N LYS A 195 15.11 10.84 4.14
CA LYS A 195 13.98 9.93 4.34
C LYS A 195 13.93 8.88 3.24
N PHE A 196 13.13 7.84 3.40
CA PHE A 196 12.80 6.88 2.35
C PHE A 196 11.36 7.05 1.89
N TYR A 197 11.15 7.22 0.59
CA TYR A 197 9.85 7.14 -0.06
C TYR A 197 9.81 5.88 -0.90
N VAL A 198 8.96 4.94 -0.50
CA VAL A 198 8.82 3.64 -1.17
C VAL A 198 7.43 3.56 -1.79
N THR A 199 7.38 3.16 -3.06
CA THR A 199 6.13 3.11 -3.81
C THR A 199 6.13 2.01 -4.85
N GLY A 200 4.94 1.68 -5.35
CA GLY A 200 4.77 0.70 -6.41
C GLY A 200 3.31 0.56 -6.79
N HIS A 201 3.09 -0.07 -7.95
CA HIS A 201 1.77 -0.37 -8.49
C HIS A 201 1.62 -1.87 -8.71
N SER A 202 0.40 -2.40 -8.50
CA SER A 202 0.08 -3.81 -8.75
C SER A 202 0.99 -4.77 -7.96
N LEU A 203 1.59 -5.78 -8.60
CA LEU A 203 2.66 -6.60 -8.02
C LEU A 203 3.76 -5.76 -7.35
N GLY A 204 4.18 -4.66 -7.98
CA GLY A 204 5.19 -3.75 -7.45
C GLY A 204 4.77 -3.09 -6.13
N ALA A 205 3.47 -2.94 -5.87
CA ALA A 205 2.98 -2.44 -4.60
C ALA A 205 3.21 -3.43 -3.44
N SER A 206 3.05 -4.74 -3.65
CA SER A 206 3.39 -5.74 -2.64
C SER A 206 4.90 -5.77 -2.38
N ILE A 207 5.69 -5.72 -3.46
CA ILE A 207 7.17 -5.62 -3.37
C ILE A 207 7.58 -4.36 -2.60
N ALA A 208 6.89 -3.23 -2.80
CA ALA A 208 7.14 -1.98 -2.08
C ALA A 208 6.90 -2.13 -0.55
N SER A 209 5.82 -2.79 -0.14
CA SER A 209 5.56 -3.04 1.29
C SER A 209 6.60 -3.97 1.91
N ILE A 210 6.99 -5.03 1.19
CA ILE A 210 8.07 -5.92 1.62
C ILE A 210 9.39 -5.15 1.71
N CYS A 211 9.73 -4.34 0.71
CA CYS A 211 10.93 -3.51 0.71
C CYS A 211 10.95 -2.58 1.92
N ALA A 212 9.88 -1.82 2.17
CA ALA A 212 9.78 -0.95 3.35
C ALA A 212 10.00 -1.71 4.66
N SER A 213 9.39 -2.91 4.76
CA SER A 213 9.53 -3.82 5.90
C SER A 213 10.98 -4.24 6.13
N TYR A 214 11.70 -4.64 5.07
CA TYR A 214 13.10 -5.03 5.16
C TYR A 214 14.04 -3.85 5.43
N LEU A 215 13.77 -2.65 4.89
CA LEU A 215 14.58 -1.46 5.19
C LEU A 215 14.57 -1.14 6.70
N VAL A 216 13.42 -1.30 7.36
CA VAL A 216 13.30 -1.14 8.82
C VAL A 216 13.96 -2.32 9.55
N LYS A 217 13.66 -3.57 9.16
CA LYS A 217 14.24 -4.77 9.82
C LYS A 217 15.76 -4.83 9.75
N PHE A 218 16.36 -4.34 8.66
CA PHE A 218 17.81 -4.29 8.48
C PHE A 218 18.43 -2.99 9.02
N ASN A 219 17.68 -2.16 9.74
CA ASN A 219 18.14 -0.90 10.32
C ASN A 219 18.74 0.09 9.29
N LEU A 220 18.22 0.08 8.05
CA LEU A 220 18.61 1.04 7.01
C LEU A 220 17.88 2.38 7.15
N THR A 221 16.70 2.36 7.78
CA THR A 221 15.92 3.53 8.16
C THR A 221 15.07 3.22 9.39
N THR A 222 14.57 4.27 10.06
CA THR A 222 13.53 4.14 11.07
C THR A 222 12.15 4.27 10.42
N PRO A 223 11.08 3.73 11.04
CA PRO A 223 9.72 3.83 10.50
C PRO A 223 9.23 5.28 10.29
N GLU A 224 9.62 6.21 11.18
CA GLU A 224 9.21 7.62 11.10
C GLU A 224 9.85 8.37 9.93
N ASN A 225 11.00 7.87 9.46
CA ASN A 225 11.72 8.39 8.31
C ASN A 225 11.36 7.67 7.00
N LEU A 226 10.37 6.80 7.01
CA LEU A 226 9.89 6.09 5.83
C LEU A 226 8.43 6.46 5.53
N ARG A 227 8.13 6.71 4.26
CA ARG A 227 6.75 6.80 3.75
C ARG A 227 6.53 5.72 2.71
N LEU A 228 5.53 4.88 2.95
CA LEU A 228 5.05 3.89 2.00
C LEU A 228 3.72 4.36 1.41
N VAL A 229 3.66 4.50 0.09
CA VAL A 229 2.40 4.76 -0.62
C VAL A 229 2.32 3.84 -1.82
N THR A 230 1.29 3.01 -1.89
CA THR A 230 1.15 1.98 -2.92
C THR A 230 -0.17 2.10 -3.67
N PHE A 231 -0.22 1.58 -4.89
CA PHE A 231 -1.35 1.72 -5.81
C PHE A 231 -1.83 0.33 -6.20
N GLY A 232 -3.09 0.00 -5.92
CA GLY A 232 -3.67 -1.28 -6.31
C GLY A 232 -2.96 -2.48 -5.68
N GLN A 233 -2.56 -2.36 -4.42
CA GLN A 233 -1.75 -3.37 -3.73
C GLN A 233 -2.54 -4.65 -3.47
N PRO A 234 -2.09 -5.83 -3.93
CA PRO A 234 -2.61 -7.14 -3.49
C PRO A 234 -2.29 -7.45 -2.02
N ARG A 235 -3.05 -8.35 -1.39
CA ARG A 235 -2.75 -8.80 -0.02
C ARG A 235 -1.38 -9.47 0.04
N THR A 236 -0.52 -8.99 0.93
CA THR A 236 0.93 -9.28 0.87
C THR A 236 1.40 -10.34 1.87
N GLY A 237 0.72 -10.49 3.01
CA GLY A 237 1.11 -11.43 4.06
C GLY A 237 -0.09 -11.91 4.87
N ASP A 238 0.18 -12.73 5.88
CA ASP A 238 -0.84 -13.22 6.82
C ASP A 238 -1.25 -12.16 7.85
N TYR A 239 -2.13 -12.56 8.78
CA TYR A 239 -2.65 -11.70 9.83
C TYR A 239 -1.53 -11.07 10.68
N ASP A 240 -0.55 -11.88 11.08
CA ASP A 240 0.54 -11.45 11.96
C ASP A 240 1.46 -10.46 11.25
N PHE A 241 1.75 -10.67 9.97
CA PHE A 241 2.48 -9.69 9.16
C PHE A 241 1.70 -8.38 9.02
N ALA A 242 0.41 -8.45 8.68
CA ALA A 242 -0.44 -7.26 8.54
C ALA A 242 -0.52 -6.46 9.85
N ALA A 243 -0.72 -7.14 10.97
CA ALA A 243 -0.75 -6.56 12.32
C ALA A 243 0.59 -5.91 12.70
N TRP A 244 1.70 -6.58 12.42
CA TRP A 244 3.03 -6.02 12.64
C TRP A 244 3.28 -4.79 11.77
N HIS A 245 2.89 -4.83 10.50
CA HIS A 245 3.12 -3.75 9.54
C HIS A 245 2.36 -2.48 9.96
N GLU A 246 1.07 -2.59 10.31
CA GLU A 246 0.29 -1.43 10.76
C GLU A 246 0.74 -0.87 12.11
N ALA A 247 1.34 -1.70 12.97
CA ALA A 247 1.91 -1.25 14.25
C ALA A 247 3.27 -0.56 14.06
N THR A 248 3.99 -0.91 12.99
CA THR A 248 5.36 -0.43 12.73
C THR A 248 5.36 0.88 11.96
N PHE A 249 4.57 1.00 10.90
CA PHE A 249 4.67 2.12 9.97
C PHE A 249 3.64 3.22 10.28
N PRO A 250 4.08 4.42 10.74
CA PRO A 250 3.15 5.52 11.00
C PRO A 250 2.58 6.11 9.69
N TYR A 251 3.31 6.01 8.58
CA TYR A 251 2.88 6.47 7.26
C TYR A 251 2.96 5.35 6.22
N ALA A 252 1.88 4.56 6.13
CA ALA A 252 1.68 3.54 5.11
C ALA A 252 0.25 3.62 4.55
N TYR A 253 0.12 3.93 3.27
CA TYR A 253 -1.18 4.09 2.60
C TYR A 253 -1.26 3.28 1.31
N ARG A 254 -2.29 2.45 1.20
CA ARG A 254 -2.67 1.73 -0.01
C ARG A 254 -3.79 2.50 -0.69
N ILE A 255 -3.56 3.00 -1.90
CA ILE A 255 -4.55 3.71 -2.69
C ILE A 255 -5.27 2.68 -3.57
N VAL A 256 -6.59 2.66 -3.48
CA VAL A 256 -7.45 1.75 -4.25
C VAL A 256 -8.44 2.58 -5.06
N HIS A 257 -8.47 2.33 -6.37
CA HIS A 257 -9.35 3.03 -7.29
C HIS A 257 -10.61 2.20 -7.56
N HIS A 258 -11.76 2.77 -7.23
CA HIS A 258 -13.09 2.31 -7.59
C HIS A 258 -13.30 0.80 -7.43
N ARG A 259 -13.41 0.05 -8.54
CA ARG A 259 -13.69 -1.42 -8.55
C ARG A 259 -12.48 -2.24 -9.02
N ASP A 260 -11.27 -1.75 -8.74
CA ASP A 260 -10.01 -2.44 -9.00
C ASP A 260 -10.02 -3.85 -8.37
N PRO A 261 -9.89 -4.94 -9.16
CA PRO A 261 -9.92 -6.31 -8.65
C PRO A 261 -8.66 -6.70 -7.87
N VAL A 262 -7.52 -6.04 -8.09
CA VAL A 262 -6.20 -6.51 -7.63
C VAL A 262 -6.01 -6.42 -6.11
N PRO A 263 -6.51 -5.40 -5.41
CA PRO A 263 -6.51 -5.41 -3.95
C PRO A 263 -7.27 -6.56 -3.31
N HIS A 264 -8.19 -7.21 -4.03
CA HIS A 264 -9.00 -8.29 -3.46
C HIS A 264 -8.37 -9.67 -3.61
N ILE A 265 -7.14 -9.75 -4.13
CA ILE A 265 -6.38 -10.99 -4.29
C ILE A 265 -5.08 -11.01 -3.47
N PRO A 266 -4.64 -12.21 -3.03
CA PRO A 266 -5.42 -13.44 -2.98
C PRO A 266 -6.63 -13.30 -2.02
N PRO A 267 -7.69 -14.11 -2.20
CA PRO A 267 -8.88 -14.03 -1.36
C PRO A 267 -8.60 -14.57 0.05
N MET A 268 -9.38 -14.11 1.03
CA MET A 268 -9.28 -14.53 2.44
C MET A 268 -9.90 -15.92 2.67
N ILE A 269 -9.29 -16.98 2.15
CA ILE A 269 -9.85 -18.34 2.22
C ILE A 269 -8.97 -19.27 3.08
N GLY A 270 -9.62 -20.13 3.87
CA GLY A 270 -8.98 -21.26 4.55
C GLY A 270 -8.26 -20.90 5.85
N ALA A 271 -7.30 -21.74 6.27
CA ALA A 271 -6.45 -21.47 7.44
C ALA A 271 -5.26 -20.56 7.11
N ASP A 272 -5.00 -20.36 5.82
CA ASP A 272 -3.85 -19.63 5.30
C ASP A 272 -4.23 -18.24 4.77
N GLN A 273 -5.25 -17.63 5.38
CA GLN A 273 -5.77 -16.32 4.98
C GLN A 273 -4.66 -15.27 4.99
N VAL A 274 -4.65 -14.48 3.93
CA VAL A 274 -3.84 -13.27 3.80
C VAL A 274 -4.64 -12.05 4.21
N PHE A 275 -3.97 -10.99 4.62
CA PHE A 275 -4.60 -9.77 5.10
C PHE A 275 -3.86 -8.55 4.56
N HIS A 276 -4.62 -7.48 4.33
CA HIS A 276 -4.08 -6.14 4.17
C HIS A 276 -3.66 -5.55 5.50
N HIS A 277 -2.62 -4.73 5.45
CA HIS A 277 -2.32 -3.77 6.49
C HIS A 277 -3.11 -2.46 6.27
N ARG A 278 -3.34 -1.70 7.34
CA ARG A 278 -3.83 -0.31 7.26
C ARG A 278 -2.77 0.64 6.66
N PHE A 279 -3.14 1.76 6.06
CA PHE A 279 -4.51 2.22 5.76
C PHE A 279 -4.84 2.05 4.28
N GLU A 280 -6.09 1.72 3.98
CA GLU A 280 -6.65 1.91 2.65
C GLU A 280 -7.17 3.33 2.47
N VAL A 281 -6.91 3.91 1.30
CA VAL A 281 -7.53 5.13 0.81
C VAL A 281 -8.30 4.79 -0.45
N TRP A 282 -9.62 4.72 -0.32
CA TRP A 282 -10.51 4.29 -1.38
C TRP A 282 -11.17 5.48 -2.07
N TYR A 283 -11.03 5.51 -3.39
CA TYR A 283 -11.69 6.48 -4.26
C TYR A 283 -12.79 5.79 -5.04
N ASN A 284 -14.03 5.90 -4.59
CA ASN A 284 -15.18 5.36 -5.31
C ASN A 284 -15.68 6.35 -6.40
N ASN A 285 -14.77 6.76 -7.28
CA ASN A 285 -14.96 7.73 -8.37
C ASN A 285 -13.72 7.72 -9.29
N ASP A 286 -13.67 8.61 -10.28
CA ASP A 286 -12.59 8.77 -11.25
C ASP A 286 -11.29 9.41 -10.70
N MET A 287 -11.25 9.72 -9.40
CA MET A 287 -10.17 10.42 -8.73
C MET A 287 -9.85 11.80 -9.32
N ALA A 288 -10.79 12.46 -9.99
CA ALA A 288 -10.59 13.84 -10.45
C ALA A 288 -10.28 14.79 -9.28
N VAL A 289 -9.65 15.92 -9.57
CA VAL A 289 -9.31 16.92 -8.54
C VAL A 289 -10.58 17.39 -7.83
N GLY A 290 -10.58 17.31 -6.50
CA GLY A 290 -11.70 17.73 -5.66
C GLY A 290 -12.78 16.66 -5.45
N GLN A 291 -12.66 15.48 -6.07
CA GLN A 291 -13.53 14.35 -5.77
C GLN A 291 -13.21 13.76 -4.39
N PRO A 292 -14.21 13.27 -3.65
CA PRO A 292 -14.01 12.77 -2.30
C PRO A 292 -13.30 11.41 -2.30
N TYR A 293 -12.68 11.09 -1.16
CA TYR A 293 -12.11 9.77 -0.88
C TYR A 293 -12.43 9.36 0.55
N THR A 294 -12.29 8.08 0.84
CA THR A 294 -12.48 7.50 2.17
C THR A 294 -11.15 6.95 2.67
N VAL A 295 -10.69 7.41 3.84
CA VAL A 295 -9.62 6.72 4.59
C VAL A 295 -10.30 5.65 5.43
N CYS A 296 -10.03 4.39 5.11
CA CYS A 296 -10.73 3.25 5.68
C CYS A 296 -10.28 2.98 7.11
N LYS A 297 -11.24 2.77 8.00
CA LYS A 297 -10.97 2.59 9.44
C LYS A 297 -10.56 1.17 9.79
N GLU A 298 -10.99 0.21 8.99
CA GLU A 298 -10.65 -1.21 9.12
C GLU A 298 -9.44 -1.53 8.25
N SER A 299 -8.74 -2.63 8.55
CA SER A 299 -7.58 -3.06 7.76
C SER A 299 -7.97 -3.82 6.50
N ASP A 300 -8.86 -4.81 6.68
CA ASP A 300 -9.30 -5.74 5.62
C ASP A 300 -10.65 -6.38 6.00
N GLY A 301 -11.59 -5.57 6.51
CA GLY A 301 -12.97 -6.00 6.75
C GLY A 301 -13.85 -5.82 5.51
N ASP A 302 -15.14 -6.19 5.58
CA ASP A 302 -16.11 -5.94 4.51
C ASP A 302 -16.56 -4.46 4.50
N TYR A 303 -15.57 -3.57 4.40
CA TYR A 303 -15.66 -2.12 4.45
C TYR A 303 -14.86 -1.51 3.30
N CYS A 304 -15.18 -0.27 2.88
CA CYS A 304 -14.54 0.40 1.75
C CYS A 304 -14.59 -0.41 0.43
N SER A 305 -13.46 -0.63 -0.24
CA SER A 305 -13.42 -1.30 -1.54
C SER A 305 -13.99 -2.71 -1.50
N ASN A 306 -13.94 -3.40 -0.34
CA ASN A 306 -14.57 -4.71 -0.17
C ASN A 306 -16.11 -4.67 -0.22
N THR A 307 -16.75 -3.49 -0.24
CA THR A 307 -18.22 -3.34 -0.35
C THR A 307 -18.75 -3.40 -1.78
N VAL A 308 -17.87 -3.35 -2.79
CA VAL A 308 -18.25 -3.36 -4.21
C VAL A 308 -17.79 -4.64 -4.89
N ILE A 309 -18.46 -4.99 -6.00
CA ILE A 309 -18.03 -6.08 -6.86
C ILE A 309 -16.86 -5.57 -7.71
N SER A 310 -15.65 -6.02 -7.37
CA SER A 310 -14.39 -5.57 -7.99
C SER A 310 -14.01 -6.43 -9.19
N THR A 311 -14.49 -6.05 -10.37
CA THR A 311 -14.24 -6.77 -11.63
C THR A 311 -13.73 -5.87 -12.75
N GLU A 312 -13.45 -4.59 -12.48
CA GLU A 312 -13.12 -3.60 -13.50
C GLU A 312 -11.59 -3.47 -13.63
N GLY A 313 -11.00 -4.19 -14.58
CA GLY A 313 -9.55 -4.17 -14.78
C GLY A 313 -9.00 -2.79 -15.17
N SER A 314 -9.80 -1.96 -15.86
CA SER A 314 -9.35 -0.61 -16.24
C SER A 314 -9.18 0.35 -15.04
N ASP A 315 -9.90 0.09 -13.95
CA ASP A 315 -9.74 0.82 -12.68
C ASP A 315 -8.37 0.52 -12.06
N HIS A 316 -7.78 -0.65 -12.35
CA HIS A 316 -6.45 -1.02 -11.86
C HIS A 316 -5.32 -0.20 -12.51
N ASP A 317 -5.49 0.29 -13.74
CA ASP A 317 -4.43 1.00 -14.48
C ASP A 317 -4.55 2.53 -14.37
N SER A 318 -5.67 3.01 -13.82
CA SER A 318 -6.03 4.42 -13.79
C SER A 318 -6.00 4.98 -12.37
N TYR A 319 -5.22 6.03 -12.15
CA TYR A 319 -5.19 6.74 -10.87
C TYR A 319 -5.15 8.24 -11.09
N TYR A 320 -5.92 8.98 -10.28
CA TYR A 320 -5.98 10.45 -10.32
C TYR A 320 -6.36 11.00 -11.71
N ASN A 321 -7.33 10.35 -12.35
CA ASN A 321 -7.80 10.63 -13.72
C ASN A 321 -6.68 10.52 -14.78
N ARG A 322 -5.76 9.56 -14.60
CA ARG A 322 -4.69 9.25 -15.54
C ARG A 322 -4.49 7.74 -15.65
N ASP A 323 -4.48 7.23 -16.88
CA ASP A 323 -3.92 5.91 -17.19
C ASP A 323 -2.41 5.98 -17.00
N LEU A 324 -1.88 5.26 -16.01
CA LEU A 324 -0.48 5.40 -15.59
C LEU A 324 0.50 5.01 -16.70
N GLY A 325 0.25 3.90 -17.40
CA GLY A 325 1.12 3.41 -18.46
C GLY A 325 1.12 4.33 -19.68
N ARG A 326 -0.06 4.75 -20.14
CA ARG A 326 -0.21 5.70 -21.26
C ARG A 326 0.38 7.05 -20.91
N TRP A 327 0.11 7.57 -19.72
CA TRP A 327 0.64 8.85 -19.27
C TRP A 327 2.17 8.82 -19.16
N ALA A 328 2.72 7.73 -18.63
CA ALA A 328 4.17 7.52 -18.57
C ALA A 328 4.82 7.43 -19.95
N SER A 329 4.19 6.75 -20.91
CA SER A 329 4.68 6.65 -22.29
C SER A 329 4.85 8.02 -22.97
N GLN A 330 4.04 9.00 -22.56
CA GLN A 330 4.09 10.37 -23.05
C GLN A 330 5.16 11.21 -22.33
N GLY A 331 5.77 10.68 -21.27
CA GLY A 331 6.74 11.37 -20.43
C GLY A 331 6.09 12.16 -19.30
N CYS A 332 4.93 11.73 -18.82
CA CYS A 332 4.19 12.34 -17.71
C CYS A 332 3.97 13.86 -17.88
N PRO A 333 3.30 14.31 -18.96
CA PRO A 333 2.96 15.72 -19.11
C PRO A 333 2.08 16.21 -17.94
N PRO A 334 2.23 17.48 -17.51
CA PRO A 334 1.49 18.04 -16.38
C PRO A 334 -0.03 17.95 -16.55
#